data_AF-A0A484L7X0-F1
#
_entry.id   AF-A0A484L7X0-F1
#
_cell.length_a   1.000
_cell.length_b   1.000
_cell.length_c   1.000
_cell.angle_alpha   90.00
_cell.angle_beta   90.00
_cell.angle_gamma   90.00
#
_symmetry.space_group_name_H-M   'P 1'
#
loop_
_entity.id
_entity.type
_entity.pdbx_description
1 polymer ?
#
loop_
_entity_poly.entity_id
_entity_poly.type
_entity_poly.pdbx_seq_one_letter_code
_entity_poly.pdbx_strand_id
1 'polypeptide(L)'
;MGSGKEKKRKTNNDFSPRPKKLKTKKEGARKGHDKENGRADTSNGKKENGAALYPTASEQLKFFIHHYQSANRVQLSPLELESFKDTCMVELIQDQAENKRTLGDHLKAAFGSSWKDLLCRNQFKAGKVEPGHPALIVISSSALRSLELLRELRLFTKECPPAKLFSKHMKIDEQVSFLKNRVNIASGTPSRIKKLIDMEALGLSRLTVVVLDMQMDVKGYSLLTLPQVREEVWDLYKSYFHERMVEGTLRMCLYGPLPEITRTKKVVDD
;
A
#
# COMPACT_ATOMS: atom_id res chain seq x y z
N MET A 1 10.37 9.31 85.77
CA MET A 1 11.61 9.10 84.97
C MET A 1 11.18 8.49 83.64
N GLY A 2 11.54 9.00 82.46
CA GLY A 2 12.30 10.22 82.16
C GLY A 2 11.90 10.86 80.82
N SER A 3 12.55 12.00 80.50
CA SER A 3 12.87 12.55 79.15
C SER A 3 11.92 12.27 77.95
N GLY A 4 11.42 13.28 77.22
CA GLY A 4 11.65 14.72 77.31
C GLY A 4 10.87 15.55 76.26
N LYS A 5 10.96 16.88 76.33
CA LYS A 5 10.38 17.87 75.37
C LYS A 5 11.37 18.06 74.17
N GLU A 6 11.11 18.77 73.06
CA GLU A 6 10.21 19.91 72.84
C GLU A 6 9.68 20.07 71.37
N LYS A 7 9.61 21.29 70.79
CA LYS A 7 8.59 21.73 69.80
C LYS A 7 9.13 22.09 68.40
N LYS A 8 8.21 21.96 67.42
CA LYS A 8 8.07 22.67 66.13
C LYS A 8 8.89 23.96 65.90
N ARG A 9 9.37 24.16 64.64
CA ARG A 9 9.16 25.39 63.84
C ARG A 9 9.38 25.16 62.32
N LYS A 10 9.03 26.16 61.48
CA LYS A 10 9.12 26.19 59.99
C LYS A 10 10.17 27.23 59.54
N THR A 11 10.62 27.19 58.27
CA THR A 11 10.40 28.26 57.22
C THR A 11 11.17 28.07 55.89
N ASN A 12 10.47 28.31 54.76
CA ASN A 12 10.84 29.07 53.55
C ASN A 12 11.90 28.60 52.49
N ASN A 13 11.46 28.59 51.21
CA ASN A 13 11.95 29.28 49.98
C ASN A 13 13.46 29.38 49.62
N ASP A 14 13.92 29.48 48.35
CA ASP A 14 13.34 29.31 46.98
C ASP A 14 14.50 29.47 45.92
N PHE A 15 14.19 29.36 44.62
CA PHE A 15 14.96 29.72 43.41
C PHE A 15 16.08 28.79 42.87
N SER A 16 16.10 28.70 41.53
CA SER A 16 17.15 28.10 40.68
C SER A 16 17.70 29.14 39.69
N PRO A 17 18.93 28.98 39.18
CA PRO A 17 19.10 29.11 37.72
C PRO A 17 20.23 28.25 37.06
N ARG A 18 20.18 28.19 35.73
CA ARG A 18 21.24 27.79 34.75
C ARG A 18 21.58 29.02 33.87
N PRO A 19 22.53 28.99 32.90
CA PRO A 19 23.77 28.22 32.67
C PRO A 19 25.00 29.13 32.36
N LYS A 20 26.17 28.58 31.97
CA LYS A 20 27.23 29.32 31.23
C LYS A 20 27.87 28.49 30.09
N LYS A 21 28.51 29.18 29.13
CA LYS A 21 29.23 28.66 27.93
C LYS A 21 30.70 29.11 27.95
N LEU A 22 31.59 28.45 27.20
CA LEU A 22 32.86 29.02 26.73
C LEU A 22 33.16 28.63 25.25
N LYS A 23 34.07 29.37 24.58
CA LYS A 23 34.47 29.22 23.16
C LYS A 23 35.85 29.85 22.86
N THR A 24 36.74 29.11 22.18
CA THR A 24 37.91 29.56 21.38
C THR A 24 38.39 28.34 20.54
N LYS A 25 38.80 28.34 19.25
CA LYS A 25 39.64 29.22 18.36
C LYS A 25 41.12 29.26 18.78
N LYS A 26 42.17 29.22 17.93
CA LYS A 26 42.42 29.12 16.45
C LYS A 26 43.93 28.68 16.27
N GLU A 27 44.57 28.35 15.12
CA GLU A 27 44.24 27.89 13.75
C GLU A 27 45.56 27.70 12.92
N GLY A 28 45.61 26.76 11.94
CA GLY A 28 46.57 26.81 10.80
C GLY A 28 47.37 25.52 10.49
N ALA A 29 47.85 25.26 9.26
CA ALA A 29 47.60 25.95 7.98
C ALA A 29 47.92 25.11 6.69
N ARG A 30 46.99 25.13 5.73
CA ARG A 30 47.12 25.30 4.25
C ARG A 30 48.22 24.63 3.40
N LYS A 31 47.78 23.88 2.36
CA LYS A 31 48.09 23.98 0.89
C LYS A 31 47.25 22.93 0.14
N GLY A 32 46.69 23.11 -1.08
CA GLY A 32 46.37 24.33 -1.83
C GLY A 32 46.65 24.26 -3.35
N HIS A 33 45.64 24.01 -4.19
CA HIS A 33 45.60 24.45 -5.60
C HIS A 33 44.22 24.34 -6.29
N ASP A 34 43.80 25.44 -6.94
CA ASP A 34 43.08 25.62 -8.24
C ASP A 34 43.02 24.40 -9.20
N LYS A 35 42.05 24.24 -10.13
CA LYS A 35 40.99 25.12 -10.72
C LYS A 35 39.96 24.23 -11.50
N GLU A 36 38.97 24.64 -12.33
CA GLU A 36 38.52 25.91 -12.95
C GLU A 36 36.95 25.97 -12.99
N ASN A 37 36.30 26.20 -14.14
CA ASN A 37 34.84 26.23 -14.37
C ASN A 37 34.43 25.37 -15.57
N GLY A 38 33.31 24.66 -15.49
CA GLY A 38 32.63 24.02 -16.62
C GLY A 38 31.15 24.40 -16.64
N ARG A 39 30.62 24.85 -17.79
CA ARG A 39 29.20 25.19 -17.93
C ARG A 39 28.36 23.90 -17.96
N ALA A 40 27.38 23.80 -17.07
CA ALA A 40 26.38 22.74 -17.12
C ALA A 40 25.30 23.11 -18.14
N ASP A 41 25.34 22.52 -19.33
CA ASP A 41 24.28 22.70 -20.33
C ASP A 41 22.98 22.09 -19.82
N THR A 42 21.95 22.91 -19.71
CA THR A 42 20.61 22.50 -19.29
C THR A 42 19.88 21.83 -20.45
N SER A 43 20.28 20.58 -20.74
CA SER A 43 19.58 19.71 -21.69
C SER A 43 18.17 19.42 -21.17
N ASN A 44 17.23 20.26 -21.58
CA ASN A 44 15.85 20.29 -21.11
C ASN A 44 15.05 19.12 -21.68
N GLY A 45 15.32 17.92 -21.15
CA GLY A 45 14.66 16.67 -21.54
C GLY A 45 13.16 16.76 -21.33
N LYS A 46 12.41 16.95 -22.42
CA LYS A 46 10.94 16.94 -22.41
C LYS A 46 10.46 15.66 -21.73
N LYS A 47 9.79 15.79 -20.60
CA LYS A 47 8.92 14.73 -20.10
C LYS A 47 7.69 14.69 -20.97
N GLU A 48 7.75 13.82 -21.99
CA GLU A 48 6.59 13.44 -22.78
C GLU A 48 5.60 12.72 -21.86
N ASN A 49 4.64 13.48 -21.35
CA ASN A 49 3.51 12.96 -20.57
C ASN A 49 2.52 12.25 -21.50
N GLY A 50 2.96 11.16 -22.13
CA GLY A 50 2.04 10.20 -22.74
C GLY A 50 1.03 9.75 -21.70
N ALA A 51 -0.26 9.96 -21.96
CA ALA A 51 -1.32 9.58 -21.03
C ALA A 51 -1.25 8.08 -20.78
N ALA A 52 -1.07 7.69 -19.51
CA ALA A 52 -0.91 6.29 -19.14
C ALA A 52 -2.27 5.58 -19.22
N LEU A 53 -2.63 5.11 -20.41
CA LEU A 53 -3.83 4.32 -20.66
C LEU A 53 -3.84 3.09 -19.75
N TYR A 54 -4.89 2.98 -18.93
CA TYR A 54 -5.10 1.82 -18.08
C TYR A 54 -5.44 0.57 -18.92
N PRO A 55 -5.01 -0.63 -18.50
CA PRO A 55 -5.29 -1.88 -19.19
C PRO A 55 -6.74 -2.36 -18.99
N THR A 56 -7.33 -2.90 -20.06
CA THR A 56 -8.56 -3.73 -20.00
C THR A 56 -8.44 -4.87 -19.00
N ALA A 57 -9.57 -5.42 -18.55
CA ALA A 57 -9.62 -6.64 -17.76
C ALA A 57 -8.86 -7.80 -18.43
N SER A 58 -8.95 -7.95 -19.76
CA SER A 58 -8.26 -9.00 -20.51
C SER A 58 -6.74 -8.77 -20.61
N GLU A 59 -6.29 -7.53 -20.82
CA GLU A 59 -4.85 -7.16 -20.74
C GLU A 59 -4.29 -7.43 -19.34
N GLN A 60 -5.03 -7.08 -18.28
CA GLN A 60 -4.65 -7.38 -16.90
C GLN A 60 -4.58 -8.89 -16.64
N LEU A 61 -5.55 -9.67 -17.12
CA LEU A 61 -5.60 -11.11 -16.90
C LEU A 61 -4.43 -11.84 -17.57
N LYS A 62 -4.14 -11.50 -18.84
CA LYS A 62 -2.99 -12.05 -19.59
C LYS A 62 -1.67 -11.75 -18.88
N PHE A 63 -1.46 -10.50 -18.45
CA PHE A 63 -0.28 -10.09 -17.70
C PHE A 63 -0.14 -10.84 -16.35
N PHE A 64 -1.26 -10.99 -15.62
CA PHE A 64 -1.30 -11.69 -14.33
C PHE A 64 -0.98 -13.17 -14.46
N ILE A 65 -1.60 -13.87 -15.42
CA ILE A 65 -1.37 -15.28 -15.70
C ILE A 65 0.10 -15.51 -16.11
N HIS A 66 0.65 -14.68 -17.00
CA HIS A 66 2.06 -14.73 -17.39
C HIS A 66 2.99 -14.63 -16.17
N HIS A 67 2.76 -13.67 -15.28
CA HIS A 67 3.59 -13.49 -14.08
C HIS A 67 3.38 -14.61 -13.03
N TYR A 68 2.17 -15.15 -12.90
CA TYR A 68 1.88 -16.31 -12.04
C TYR A 68 2.65 -17.54 -12.51
N GLN A 69 2.54 -17.89 -13.80
CA GLN A 69 3.23 -19.04 -14.40
C GLN A 69 4.75 -18.90 -14.30
N SER A 70 5.28 -17.73 -14.67
CA SER A 70 6.71 -17.43 -14.67
C SER A 70 7.34 -17.48 -13.28
N ALA A 71 6.71 -16.86 -12.28
CA ALA A 71 7.24 -16.83 -10.91
C ALA A 71 7.14 -18.20 -10.21
N ASN A 72 6.01 -18.90 -10.35
CA ASN A 72 5.78 -20.20 -9.72
C ASN A 72 6.41 -21.37 -10.49
N ARG A 73 6.94 -21.13 -11.71
CA ARG A 73 7.52 -22.13 -12.62
C ARG A 73 6.52 -23.23 -13.02
N VAL A 74 5.27 -22.84 -13.25
CA VAL A 74 4.16 -23.74 -13.63
C VAL A 74 3.65 -23.42 -15.03
N GLN A 75 3.21 -24.45 -15.76
CA GLN A 75 2.46 -24.29 -16.99
C GLN A 75 1.03 -24.75 -16.75
N LEU A 76 0.08 -23.81 -16.81
CA LEU A 76 -1.35 -24.10 -16.67
C LEU A 76 -1.84 -24.85 -17.91
N SER A 77 -2.65 -25.88 -17.69
CA SER A 77 -3.38 -26.60 -18.74
C SER A 77 -4.51 -25.73 -19.34
N PRO A 78 -5.06 -26.09 -20.52
CA PRO A 78 -6.18 -25.38 -21.10
C PRO A 78 -7.39 -25.24 -20.15
N LEU A 79 -7.72 -26.29 -19.40
CA LEU A 79 -8.84 -26.31 -18.45
C LEU A 79 -8.63 -25.38 -17.24
N GLU A 80 -7.38 -25.28 -16.75
CA GLU A 80 -7.03 -24.30 -15.71
C GLU A 80 -7.09 -22.88 -16.26
N LEU A 81 -6.65 -22.65 -17.50
CA LEU A 81 -6.75 -21.34 -18.18
C LEU A 81 -8.22 -20.94 -18.42
N GLU A 82 -9.10 -21.87 -18.80
CA GLU A 82 -10.55 -21.64 -18.92
C GLU A 82 -11.23 -21.29 -17.58
N SER A 83 -10.60 -21.66 -16.46
CA SER A 83 -11.06 -21.26 -15.12
C SER A 83 -10.76 -19.79 -14.79
N PHE A 84 -9.82 -19.16 -15.50
CA PHE A 84 -9.53 -17.73 -15.41
C PHE A 84 -10.38 -16.93 -16.41
N LYS A 85 -11.37 -16.17 -15.91
CA LYS A 85 -12.27 -15.35 -16.73
C LYS A 85 -11.91 -13.88 -16.65
N ASP A 86 -12.16 -13.09 -17.70
CA ASP A 86 -11.94 -11.63 -17.66
C ASP A 86 -12.73 -10.95 -16.51
N THR A 87 -13.86 -11.53 -16.09
CA THR A 87 -14.64 -11.09 -14.91
C THR A 87 -13.89 -11.21 -13.58
N CYS A 88 -12.81 -11.98 -13.52
CA CYS A 88 -11.91 -12.10 -12.36
C CYS A 88 -10.98 -10.87 -12.23
N MET A 89 -10.97 -9.96 -13.21
CA MET A 89 -10.29 -8.67 -13.16
C MET A 89 -11.29 -7.52 -13.01
N VAL A 90 -10.81 -6.40 -12.46
CA VAL A 90 -11.54 -5.13 -12.44
C VAL A 90 -11.25 -4.35 -13.72
N GLU A 91 -12.28 -4.12 -14.54
CA GLU A 91 -12.18 -3.22 -15.68
C GLU A 91 -11.83 -1.80 -15.20
N LEU A 92 -10.71 -1.27 -15.67
CA LEU A 92 -10.23 0.05 -15.29
C LEU A 92 -10.75 1.08 -16.30
N ILE A 93 -11.64 1.96 -15.84
CA ILE A 93 -12.18 3.12 -16.60
C ILE A 93 -11.12 3.71 -17.54
N GLN A 94 -11.28 3.47 -18.84
CA GLN A 94 -10.48 4.06 -19.90
C GLN A 94 -11.11 5.40 -20.25
N ASP A 95 -10.32 6.46 -20.16
CA ASP A 95 -10.76 7.83 -20.43
C ASP A 95 -9.67 8.54 -21.24
N GLN A 96 -10.08 9.19 -22.32
CA GLN A 96 -9.18 9.96 -23.19
C GLN A 96 -9.06 11.43 -22.73
N ALA A 97 -9.89 11.87 -21.77
CA ALA A 97 -9.79 13.20 -21.19
C ALA A 97 -8.60 13.31 -20.22
N GLU A 98 -7.96 14.48 -20.19
CA GLU A 98 -6.75 14.79 -19.40
C GLU A 98 -6.90 14.63 -17.87
N ASN A 99 -8.14 14.42 -17.39
CA ASN A 99 -8.46 14.17 -15.99
C ASN A 99 -8.05 12.76 -15.56
N LYS A 100 -6.77 12.59 -15.19
CA LYS A 100 -6.24 11.35 -14.58
C LYS A 100 -7.17 10.85 -13.46
N ARG A 101 -7.88 9.75 -13.74
CA ARG A 101 -8.79 9.09 -12.79
C ARG A 101 -8.02 8.57 -11.57
N THR A 102 -8.66 8.57 -10.40
CA THR A 102 -8.06 8.09 -9.15
C THR A 102 -8.42 6.63 -8.91
N LEU A 103 -7.66 5.91 -8.07
CA LEU A 103 -8.04 4.56 -7.62
C LEU A 103 -9.46 4.55 -7.03
N GLY A 104 -9.86 5.64 -6.37
CA GLY A 104 -11.20 5.81 -5.82
C GLY A 104 -12.31 5.86 -6.86
N ASP A 105 -12.04 6.22 -8.11
CA ASP A 105 -13.04 6.26 -9.18
C ASP A 105 -13.22 4.89 -9.83
N HIS A 106 -12.11 4.20 -10.15
CA HIS A 106 -12.13 2.80 -10.59
C HIS A 106 -12.86 1.91 -9.58
N LEU A 107 -12.63 2.10 -8.27
CA LEU A 107 -13.31 1.33 -7.22
C LEU A 107 -14.80 1.66 -7.09
N LYS A 108 -15.27 2.89 -7.33
CA LYS A 108 -16.72 3.19 -7.36
C LYS A 108 -17.40 2.38 -8.46
N ALA A 109 -16.79 2.30 -9.65
CA ALA A 109 -17.29 1.49 -10.75
C ALA A 109 -17.24 -0.01 -10.40
N ALA A 110 -16.11 -0.50 -9.90
CA ALA A 110 -15.90 -1.90 -9.55
C ALA A 110 -16.89 -2.43 -8.49
N PHE A 111 -17.29 -1.60 -7.53
CA PHE A 111 -18.25 -1.93 -6.46
C PHE A 111 -19.71 -1.56 -6.79
N GLY A 112 -19.97 -0.95 -7.95
CA GLY A 112 -21.32 -0.58 -8.41
C GLY A 112 -22.10 0.26 -7.40
N SER A 113 -23.43 0.13 -7.40
CA SER A 113 -24.32 0.84 -6.46
C SER A 113 -24.00 0.59 -4.97
N SER A 114 -23.34 -0.52 -4.64
CA SER A 114 -23.01 -0.93 -3.28
C SER A 114 -21.73 -0.29 -2.70
N TRP A 115 -21.00 0.56 -3.45
CA TRP A 115 -19.71 1.10 -3.00
C TRP A 115 -19.78 1.82 -1.63
N LYS A 116 -20.85 2.59 -1.36
CA LYS A 116 -21.04 3.29 -0.09
C LYS A 116 -21.19 2.32 1.10
N ASP A 117 -21.90 1.23 0.88
CA ASP A 117 -22.29 0.27 1.92
C ASP A 117 -21.14 -0.67 2.29
N LEU A 118 -20.31 -1.01 1.30
CA LEU A 118 -19.18 -1.92 1.43
C LEU A 118 -17.87 -1.20 1.84
N LEU A 119 -17.62 0.01 1.32
CA LEU A 119 -16.37 0.75 1.53
C LEU A 119 -16.47 1.85 2.61
N CYS A 120 -17.58 2.58 2.70
CA CYS A 120 -17.68 3.74 3.60
C CYS A 120 -18.27 3.40 4.98
N ARG A 121 -19.50 2.86 5.01
CA ARG A 121 -20.33 2.76 6.23
C ARG A 121 -19.57 2.18 7.42
N ASN A 122 -19.55 2.89 8.54
CA ASN A 122 -18.95 2.39 9.79
C ASN A 122 -19.91 1.61 10.69
N GLN A 123 -21.22 1.81 10.56
CA GLN A 123 -22.20 1.20 11.45
C GLN A 123 -22.21 -0.34 11.33
N PHE A 124 -22.00 -1.02 12.46
CA PHE A 124 -22.52 -2.37 12.64
C PHE A 124 -24.06 -2.28 12.69
N LYS A 125 -24.75 -2.83 11.68
CA LYS A 125 -26.07 -3.41 11.96
C LYS A 125 -25.78 -4.68 12.76
N ALA A 126 -26.21 -4.72 14.02
CA ALA A 126 -25.86 -5.79 14.94
C ALA A 126 -26.15 -7.17 14.32
N GLY A 127 -25.17 -8.08 14.36
CA GLY A 127 -25.27 -9.42 13.80
C GLY A 127 -25.23 -9.54 12.26
N LYS A 128 -24.67 -8.56 11.52
CA LYS A 128 -24.56 -8.65 10.03
C LYS A 128 -23.19 -8.33 9.40
N VAL A 129 -22.18 -7.92 10.17
CA VAL A 129 -20.83 -7.62 9.65
C VAL A 129 -19.79 -7.99 10.70
N GLU A 130 -18.94 -8.94 10.39
CA GLU A 130 -17.85 -9.37 11.27
C GLU A 130 -16.72 -8.32 11.39
N PRO A 131 -16.09 -8.19 12.57
CA PRO A 131 -14.90 -7.36 12.76
C PRO A 131 -13.72 -7.90 11.94
N GLY A 132 -12.77 -7.03 11.57
CA GLY A 132 -11.53 -7.45 10.90
C GLY A 132 -11.69 -7.96 9.46
N HIS A 133 -12.90 -7.92 8.90
CA HIS A 133 -13.23 -8.45 7.57
C HIS A 133 -13.40 -7.34 6.52
N PRO A 134 -12.33 -6.86 5.83
CA PRO A 134 -12.44 -5.84 4.79
C PRO A 134 -13.21 -6.33 3.55
N ALA A 135 -13.81 -5.40 2.81
CA ALA A 135 -14.33 -5.62 1.46
C ALA A 135 -13.26 -5.43 0.37
N LEU A 136 -12.22 -4.63 0.67
CA LEU A 136 -11.12 -4.27 -0.21
C LEU A 136 -9.78 -4.41 0.52
N ILE A 137 -8.82 -5.10 -0.10
CA ILE A 137 -7.40 -5.11 0.30
C ILE A 137 -6.55 -4.45 -0.79
N VAL A 138 -5.63 -3.57 -0.42
CA VAL A 138 -4.67 -2.92 -1.33
C VAL A 138 -3.24 -3.33 -0.96
N ILE A 139 -2.64 -4.16 -1.81
CA ILE A 139 -1.30 -4.74 -1.65
C ILE A 139 -0.29 -3.85 -2.38
N SER A 140 0.82 -3.53 -1.71
CA SER A 140 1.87 -2.66 -2.25
C SER A 140 3.25 -3.08 -1.73
N SER A 141 4.30 -2.69 -2.46
CA SER A 141 5.68 -3.10 -2.19
C SER A 141 6.27 -2.48 -0.91
N SER A 142 5.65 -1.43 -0.35
CA SER A 142 6.16 -0.78 0.86
C SER A 142 5.09 -0.06 1.68
N ALA A 143 5.37 0.14 2.98
CA ALA A 143 4.53 0.93 3.88
C ALA A 143 4.34 2.40 3.44
N LEU A 144 5.32 2.99 2.74
CA LEU A 144 5.19 4.34 2.19
C LEU A 144 4.13 4.36 1.07
N ARG A 145 4.21 3.39 0.17
CA ARG A 145 3.34 3.28 -0.99
C ARG A 145 1.90 2.89 -0.62
N SER A 146 1.73 1.99 0.35
CA SER A 146 0.44 1.73 1.01
C SER A 146 -0.20 3.01 1.56
N LEU A 147 0.58 3.87 2.22
CA LEU A 147 0.10 5.16 2.74
C LEU A 147 -0.25 6.17 1.64
N GLU A 148 0.34 6.09 0.44
CA GLU A 148 -0.06 6.91 -0.71
C GLU A 148 -1.41 6.47 -1.28
N LEU A 149 -1.59 5.17 -1.51
CA LEU A 149 -2.84 4.61 -2.00
C LEU A 149 -3.98 4.90 -1.01
N LEU A 150 -3.74 4.77 0.30
CA LEU A 150 -4.70 5.18 1.33
C LEU A 150 -5.00 6.70 1.34
N ARG A 151 -4.15 7.57 0.76
CA ARG A 151 -4.47 9.00 0.59
C ARG A 151 -5.44 9.24 -0.56
N GLU A 152 -5.37 8.45 -1.63
CA GLU A 152 -6.35 8.43 -2.73
C GLU A 152 -7.72 7.92 -2.23
N LEU A 153 -7.72 6.90 -1.37
CA LEU A 153 -8.94 6.27 -0.83
C LEU A 153 -9.62 7.04 0.32
N ARG A 154 -9.12 8.22 0.70
CA ARG A 154 -9.68 9.04 1.80
C ARG A 154 -11.16 9.39 1.67
N LEU A 155 -11.71 9.36 0.46
CA LEU A 155 -13.14 9.62 0.22
C LEU A 155 -14.04 8.50 0.77
N PHE A 156 -13.54 7.27 0.87
CA PHE A 156 -14.23 6.14 1.50
C PHE A 156 -13.99 6.10 3.02
N THR A 157 -12.74 6.32 3.45
CA THR A 157 -12.30 6.03 4.82
C THR A 157 -12.58 7.16 5.83
N LYS A 158 -13.61 7.98 5.60
CA LYS A 158 -13.99 9.08 6.51
C LYS A 158 -14.71 8.57 7.76
N GLU A 159 -15.65 7.66 7.55
CA GLU A 159 -16.49 7.06 8.60
C GLU A 159 -15.79 5.87 9.27
N CYS A 160 -15.13 5.03 8.45
CA CYS A 160 -14.44 3.81 8.84
C CYS A 160 -12.93 3.95 8.51
N PRO A 161 -12.04 4.12 9.50
CA PRO A 161 -10.61 4.21 9.27
C PRO A 161 -10.03 2.92 8.63
N PRO A 162 -9.02 3.02 7.75
CA PRO A 162 -8.49 1.85 7.07
C PRO A 162 -7.45 1.11 7.92
N ALA A 163 -7.43 -0.22 7.83
CA ALA A 163 -6.40 -1.02 8.47
C ALA A 163 -5.06 -0.87 7.74
N LYS A 164 -3.99 -0.58 8.49
CA LYS A 164 -2.63 -0.38 7.97
C LYS A 164 -1.78 -1.61 8.30
N LEU A 165 -1.62 -2.50 7.33
CA LEU A 165 -1.09 -3.86 7.50
C LEU A 165 0.37 -3.92 7.03
N PHE A 166 1.24 -3.20 7.72
CA PHE A 166 2.69 -3.18 7.46
C PHE A 166 3.49 -3.03 8.76
N SER A 167 4.79 -3.35 8.75
CA SER A 167 5.65 -3.33 9.94
C SER A 167 6.07 -1.93 10.43
N LYS A 168 5.84 -0.88 9.64
CA LYS A 168 6.34 0.47 9.90
C LYS A 168 5.47 1.22 10.93
N HIS A 169 6.03 1.48 12.11
CA HIS A 169 5.41 2.19 13.24
C HIS A 169 4.13 1.53 13.82
N MET A 170 3.92 0.23 13.61
CA MET A 170 2.83 -0.51 14.25
C MET A 170 3.19 -1.99 14.42
N LYS A 171 3.05 -2.50 15.66
CA LYS A 171 3.29 -3.91 16.01
C LYS A 171 2.18 -4.81 15.47
N ILE A 172 2.42 -6.12 15.48
CA ILE A 172 1.43 -7.10 15.05
C ILE A 172 0.23 -7.11 16.01
N ASP A 173 0.47 -7.02 17.31
CA ASP A 173 -0.57 -7.09 18.35
C ASP A 173 -1.46 -5.84 18.37
N GLU A 174 -0.88 -4.69 17.99
CA GLU A 174 -1.60 -3.43 17.75
C GLU A 174 -2.54 -3.54 16.54
N GLN A 175 -2.11 -4.24 15.47
CA GLN A 175 -2.96 -4.53 14.30
C GLN A 175 -4.05 -5.56 14.62
N VAL A 176 -3.74 -6.64 15.34
CA VAL A 176 -4.74 -7.60 15.85
C VAL A 176 -5.77 -6.88 16.71
N SER A 177 -5.34 -5.96 17.58
CA SER A 177 -6.24 -5.17 18.42
C SER A 177 -7.09 -4.17 17.61
N PHE A 178 -6.54 -3.56 16.57
CA PHE A 178 -7.29 -2.72 15.64
C PHE A 178 -8.34 -3.52 14.86
N LEU A 179 -7.99 -4.73 14.40
CA LEU A 179 -8.85 -5.61 13.62
C LEU A 179 -10.04 -6.19 14.40
N LYS A 180 -10.08 -6.05 15.73
CA LYS A 180 -11.30 -6.31 16.53
C LYS A 180 -12.44 -5.31 16.25
N ASN A 181 -12.20 -4.27 15.46
CA ASN A 181 -13.19 -3.30 15.00
C ASN A 181 -13.68 -3.62 13.58
N ARG A 182 -14.79 -3.01 13.13
CA ARG A 182 -15.19 -3.07 11.72
C ARG A 182 -14.12 -2.40 10.84
N VAL A 183 -13.67 -3.13 9.83
CA VAL A 183 -12.80 -2.63 8.76
C VAL A 183 -13.52 -2.81 7.43
N ASN A 184 -13.52 -1.79 6.58
CA ASN A 184 -14.01 -1.88 5.20
C ASN A 184 -12.87 -1.97 4.18
N ILE A 185 -11.77 -1.26 4.43
CA ILE A 185 -10.58 -1.18 3.57
C ILE A 185 -9.34 -1.49 4.41
N ALA A 186 -8.47 -2.35 3.90
CA ALA A 186 -7.14 -2.57 4.42
C ALA A 186 -6.09 -2.28 3.34
N SER A 187 -4.89 -1.84 3.73
CA SER A 187 -3.74 -1.77 2.83
C SER A 187 -2.45 -2.13 3.54
N GLY A 188 -1.52 -2.79 2.85
CA GLY A 188 -0.34 -3.35 3.47
C GLY A 188 0.74 -3.85 2.51
N THR A 189 1.69 -4.59 3.11
CA THR A 189 2.71 -5.39 2.41
C THR A 189 2.35 -6.88 2.48
N PRO A 190 2.70 -7.71 1.48
CA PRO A 190 2.16 -9.07 1.36
C PRO A 190 2.42 -9.94 2.58
N SER A 191 3.67 -10.05 3.07
CA SER A 191 4.03 -10.79 4.29
C SER A 191 3.22 -10.41 5.53
N ARG A 192 2.91 -9.12 5.72
CA ARG A 192 2.13 -8.67 6.89
C ARG A 192 0.64 -8.92 6.71
N ILE A 193 0.11 -8.83 5.49
CA ILE A 193 -1.26 -9.22 5.17
C ILE A 193 -1.42 -10.73 5.42
N LYS A 194 -0.55 -11.57 4.85
CA LYS A 194 -0.55 -13.01 5.06
C LYS A 194 -0.48 -13.37 6.54
N LYS A 195 0.51 -12.85 7.28
CA LYS A 195 0.66 -13.13 8.72
C LYS A 195 -0.58 -12.78 9.56
N LEU A 196 -1.39 -11.79 9.17
CA LEU A 196 -2.62 -11.46 9.91
C LEU A 196 -3.79 -12.39 9.54
N ILE A 197 -3.77 -13.01 8.36
CA ILE A 197 -4.71 -14.08 7.98
C ILE A 197 -4.29 -15.39 8.66
N ASP A 198 -3.00 -15.72 8.66
CA ASP A 198 -2.39 -16.87 9.36
C ASP A 198 -2.66 -16.85 10.88
N MET A 199 -2.94 -15.66 11.45
CA MET A 199 -3.29 -15.43 12.86
C MET A 199 -4.79 -15.26 13.09
N GLU A 200 -5.64 -15.56 12.10
CA GLU A 200 -7.11 -15.41 12.10
C GLU A 200 -7.64 -13.99 12.42
N ALA A 201 -6.75 -12.99 12.46
CA ALA A 201 -7.08 -11.62 12.82
C ALA A 201 -7.60 -10.78 11.63
N LEU A 202 -7.22 -11.14 10.40
CA LEU A 202 -7.71 -10.54 9.16
C LEU A 202 -8.58 -11.56 8.40
N GLY A 203 -9.88 -11.54 8.65
CA GLY A 203 -10.83 -12.43 7.99
C GLY A 203 -11.15 -12.01 6.55
N LEU A 204 -11.49 -12.97 5.68
CA LEU A 204 -11.61 -12.75 4.23
C LEU A 204 -13.02 -12.89 3.66
N SER A 205 -14.02 -13.28 4.45
CA SER A 205 -15.40 -13.57 3.99
C SER A 205 -16.11 -12.40 3.28
N ARG A 206 -15.75 -11.15 3.57
CA ARG A 206 -16.28 -9.94 2.91
C ARG A 206 -15.45 -9.47 1.71
N LEU A 207 -14.25 -9.99 1.51
CA LEU A 207 -13.30 -9.50 0.52
C LEU A 207 -13.80 -9.81 -0.89
N THR A 208 -13.96 -8.77 -1.72
CA THR A 208 -14.46 -8.88 -3.10
C THR A 208 -13.53 -8.27 -4.14
N VAL A 209 -12.60 -7.40 -3.73
CA VAL A 209 -11.54 -6.85 -4.60
C VAL A 209 -10.19 -6.84 -3.87
N VAL A 210 -9.15 -7.31 -4.54
CA VAL A 210 -7.74 -7.10 -4.19
C VAL A 210 -7.09 -6.20 -5.24
N VAL A 211 -6.56 -5.06 -4.82
CA VAL A 211 -5.74 -4.18 -5.67
C VAL A 211 -4.27 -4.55 -5.49
N LEU A 212 -3.60 -4.82 -6.60
CA LEU A 212 -2.15 -4.96 -6.70
C LEU A 212 -1.59 -3.64 -7.26
N ASP A 213 -0.74 -2.98 -6.49
CA ASP A 213 -0.06 -1.76 -6.93
C ASP A 213 1.08 -2.07 -7.89
N MET A 214 0.89 -1.73 -9.17
CA MET A 214 1.85 -1.99 -10.25
C MET A 214 2.84 -0.83 -10.47
N GLN A 215 2.74 0.24 -9.68
CA GLN A 215 3.67 1.36 -9.71
C GLN A 215 5.11 0.87 -9.48
N MET A 216 5.97 1.08 -10.48
CA MET A 216 7.39 0.73 -10.38
C MET A 216 8.15 1.67 -9.43
N ASP A 217 9.17 1.11 -8.77
CA ASP A 217 10.15 1.86 -7.98
C ASP A 217 11.19 2.56 -8.88
N VAL A 218 12.14 3.27 -8.26
CA VAL A 218 13.22 4.01 -8.95
C VAL A 218 14.23 3.12 -9.68
N LYS A 219 14.10 1.79 -9.58
CA LYS A 219 14.93 0.79 -10.27
C LYS A 219 14.13 0.01 -11.34
N GLY A 220 12.84 0.30 -11.52
CA GLY A 220 11.96 -0.39 -12.45
C GLY A 220 11.29 -1.66 -11.91
N TYR A 221 11.37 -1.94 -10.61
CA TYR A 221 10.69 -3.09 -10.02
C TYR A 221 9.25 -2.73 -9.60
N SER A 222 8.28 -3.55 -10.00
CA SER A 222 6.90 -3.50 -9.52
C SER A 222 6.68 -4.51 -8.39
N LEU A 223 5.49 -4.51 -7.80
CA LEU A 223 5.05 -5.51 -6.82
C LEU A 223 5.24 -6.97 -7.30
N LEU A 224 5.12 -7.23 -8.61
CA LEU A 224 5.25 -8.56 -9.20
C LEU A 224 6.62 -8.86 -9.82
N THR A 225 7.59 -7.93 -9.75
CA THR A 225 8.96 -8.17 -10.26
C THR A 225 10.07 -7.96 -9.23
N LEU A 226 9.83 -7.25 -8.13
CA LEU A 226 10.78 -7.14 -7.00
C LEU A 226 10.94 -8.50 -6.30
N PRO A 227 12.08 -9.22 -6.39
CA PRO A 227 12.12 -10.67 -6.16
C PRO A 227 11.55 -11.15 -4.82
N GLN A 228 12.01 -10.61 -3.68
CA GLN A 228 11.53 -11.03 -2.36
C GLN A 228 10.03 -10.78 -2.19
N VAL A 229 9.55 -9.59 -2.58
CA VAL A 229 8.14 -9.19 -2.44
C VAL A 229 7.26 -10.00 -3.41
N ARG A 230 7.74 -10.31 -4.62
CA ARG A 230 7.05 -11.16 -5.58
C ARG A 230 6.74 -12.54 -5.01
N GLU A 231 7.71 -13.18 -4.35
CA GLU A 231 7.46 -14.48 -3.72
C GLU A 231 6.41 -14.37 -2.60
N GLU A 232 6.46 -13.33 -1.76
CA GLU A 232 5.42 -13.10 -0.74
C GLU A 232 4.02 -12.87 -1.36
N VAL A 233 3.91 -12.21 -2.52
CA VAL A 233 2.63 -12.01 -3.22
C VAL A 233 2.07 -13.33 -3.72
N TRP A 234 2.89 -14.19 -4.33
CA TRP A 234 2.42 -15.47 -4.86
C TRP A 234 2.13 -16.49 -3.76
N ASP A 235 2.87 -16.47 -2.66
CA ASP A 235 2.56 -17.24 -1.45
C ASP A 235 1.19 -16.85 -0.87
N LEU A 236 0.97 -15.54 -0.65
CA LEU A 236 -0.33 -14.99 -0.23
C LEU A 236 -1.47 -15.33 -1.21
N TYR A 237 -1.22 -15.20 -2.52
CA TYR A 237 -2.23 -15.50 -3.55
C TYR A 237 -2.63 -16.98 -3.55
N LYS A 238 -1.65 -17.90 -3.58
CA LYS A 238 -1.90 -19.35 -3.54
C LYS A 238 -2.59 -19.78 -2.24
N SER A 239 -2.21 -19.19 -1.11
CA SER A 239 -2.76 -19.54 0.20
C SER A 239 -4.22 -19.12 0.39
N TYR A 240 -4.66 -17.99 -0.20
CA TYR A 240 -5.92 -17.35 0.21
C TYR A 240 -6.78 -16.72 -0.89
N PHE A 241 -6.27 -16.55 -2.11
CA PHE A 241 -6.96 -15.81 -3.18
C PHE A 241 -7.19 -16.63 -4.46
N HIS A 242 -6.43 -17.70 -4.72
CA HIS A 242 -6.47 -18.43 -5.99
C HIS A 242 -7.83 -19.07 -6.28
N GLU A 243 -8.30 -19.97 -5.42
CA GLU A 243 -9.60 -20.65 -5.55
C GLU A 243 -10.72 -19.62 -5.70
N ARG A 244 -10.74 -18.63 -4.79
CA ARG A 244 -11.71 -17.54 -4.76
C ARG A 244 -11.74 -16.69 -6.04
N MET A 245 -10.61 -16.58 -6.72
CA MET A 245 -10.50 -15.86 -8.00
C MET A 245 -11.12 -16.68 -9.14
N VAL A 246 -10.84 -17.98 -9.23
CA VAL A 246 -11.40 -18.85 -10.29
C VAL A 246 -12.89 -19.16 -10.08
N GLU A 247 -13.35 -19.22 -8.84
CA GLU A 247 -14.77 -19.21 -8.47
C GLU A 247 -15.49 -17.90 -8.84
N GLY A 248 -14.75 -16.80 -9.04
CA GLY A 248 -15.30 -15.45 -9.25
C GLY A 248 -15.83 -14.76 -7.98
N THR A 249 -15.59 -15.30 -6.78
CA THR A 249 -15.96 -14.64 -5.51
C THR A 249 -15.01 -13.50 -5.14
N LEU A 250 -13.84 -13.44 -5.78
CA LEU A 250 -12.81 -12.41 -5.62
C LEU A 250 -12.35 -11.89 -6.99
N ARG A 251 -12.16 -10.57 -7.11
CA ARG A 251 -11.55 -9.94 -8.28
C ARG A 251 -10.20 -9.30 -7.97
N MET A 252 -9.28 -9.38 -8.91
CA MET A 252 -7.98 -8.73 -8.87
C MET A 252 -8.04 -7.40 -9.65
N CYS A 253 -7.16 -6.44 -9.32
CA CYS A 253 -7.09 -5.14 -9.96
C CYS A 253 -5.62 -4.69 -10.03
N LEU A 254 -5.06 -4.59 -11.25
CA LEU A 254 -3.67 -4.22 -11.46
C LEU A 254 -3.55 -2.69 -11.63
N TYR A 255 -3.45 -1.95 -10.52
CA TYR A 255 -3.45 -0.49 -10.56
C TYR A 255 -2.04 0.07 -10.80
N GLY A 256 -1.81 0.54 -12.02
CA GLY A 256 -0.56 1.18 -12.44
C GLY A 256 -0.22 0.86 -13.91
N PRO A 257 0.94 1.33 -14.42
CA PRO A 257 1.41 0.97 -15.75
C PRO A 257 1.84 -0.50 -15.79
N LEU A 258 1.45 -1.23 -16.84
CA LEU A 258 1.90 -2.61 -17.08
C LEU A 258 3.05 -2.64 -18.12
N PRO A 259 4.29 -2.98 -17.72
CA PRO A 259 5.48 -2.78 -18.57
C PRO A 259 5.45 -3.43 -19.95
N GLU A 260 4.74 -4.55 -20.10
CA GLU A 260 4.64 -5.30 -21.36
C GLU A 260 3.68 -4.62 -22.35
N ILE A 261 2.57 -4.07 -21.85
CA ILE A 261 1.51 -3.41 -22.65
C ILE A 261 1.88 -1.96 -23.00
N THR A 262 2.60 -1.26 -22.12
CA THR A 262 3.10 0.11 -22.40
C THR A 262 4.19 0.12 -23.49
N ARG A 263 4.80 -1.04 -23.80
CA ARG A 263 5.77 -1.18 -24.90
C ARG A 263 5.09 -1.36 -26.25
N THR A 264 4.12 -2.26 -26.37
CA THR A 264 3.44 -2.51 -27.66
C THR A 264 2.70 -1.27 -28.18
N LYS A 265 2.04 -0.50 -27.30
CA LYS A 265 1.40 0.77 -27.68
C LYS A 265 2.37 1.86 -28.15
N LYS A 266 3.69 1.73 -27.90
CA LYS A 266 4.72 2.67 -28.39
C LYS A 266 5.35 2.27 -29.73
N VAL A 267 4.99 1.14 -30.32
CA VAL A 267 5.58 0.60 -31.57
C VAL A 267 4.58 0.63 -32.73
N VAL A 268 3.46 1.34 -32.56
CA VAL A 268 2.36 1.48 -33.54
C VAL A 268 2.21 2.94 -34.03
N ASP A 269 2.93 3.88 -33.42
CA ASP A 269 2.90 5.32 -33.71
C ASP A 269 4.20 5.84 -34.37
N ASP A 270 5.08 4.95 -34.87
CA ASP A 270 6.31 5.22 -35.64
C ASP A 270 6.20 4.64 -37.07
#